data_AF-A0A4S4K646-F1
#
_entry.id   AF-A0A4S4K646-F1
#
_cell.length_a   1.000
_cell.length_b   1.000
_cell.length_c   1.000
_cell.angle_alpha   90.00
_cell.angle_beta   90.00
_cell.angle_gamma   90.00
#
_symmetry.space_group_name_H-M   'P 1'
#
loop_
_entity.id
_entity.type
_entity.pdbx_description
1 polymer ?
#
loop_
_entity_poly.entity_id
_entity_poly.type
_entity_poly.pdbx_seq_one_letter_code
_entity_poly.pdbx_strand_id
1 'polypeptide(L)'
;MSESSSADLLSFTKLGESNYPTWEYDMRAALQVKKLWRLTSGNESKPSSPPEKVELWEEKAEQAAGLIYQKLEHGMQILVQKYMDDPIKMWGELEKMQHQDNPASRFIAYDQFFSITKKEDESLTALTARVEDALHKMRNSRNSALTLKDFEDELTVKDAFLQEQKNRQPRAADSALALSSALKVSTPAKPSSQSIVCEFCDIKGHTEAQCFKRRDAREFILKQQKEKREKGKERANAAQQETSASAPTSVQSAEFAGNASTHDYTNPHSPLLSDAGSDWIVDTGATCHMTPHRHWFNTYTPNHTPIQLA
;
A
#
# COMPACT_ATOMS: atom_id res chain seq x y z
N MET A 1 41.63 10.59 48.75
CA MET A 1 40.43 10.98 47.98
C MET A 1 40.59 10.37 46.62
N SER A 2 39.77 9.37 46.31
CA SER A 2 39.92 8.58 45.10
C SER A 2 39.49 9.42 43.91
N GLU A 3 40.43 9.76 43.03
CA GLU A 3 40.15 10.19 41.66
C GLU A 3 39.46 9.02 40.94
N SER A 4 38.14 8.95 41.10
CA SER A 4 37.29 8.11 40.26
C SER A 4 37.41 8.66 38.84
N SER A 5 38.15 7.89 38.04
CA SER A 5 38.40 8.05 36.63
C SER A 5 37.26 8.75 35.86
N SER A 6 37.55 9.94 35.33
CA SER A 6 36.69 10.64 34.35
C SER A 6 36.39 9.81 33.09
N ALA A 7 37.01 8.62 32.92
CA ALA A 7 36.80 7.73 31.79
C ALA A 7 35.43 7.00 31.83
N ASP A 8 34.85 6.78 33.02
CA ASP A 8 33.59 6.01 33.15
C ASP A 8 32.33 6.85 32.88
N LEU A 9 32.41 8.19 32.95
CA LEU A 9 31.26 9.08 32.78
C LEU A 9 30.76 9.23 31.32
N LEU A 10 31.47 8.64 30.35
CA LEU A 10 31.17 8.77 28.92
C LEU A 10 31.05 7.41 28.21
N SER A 11 30.84 6.34 28.98
CA SER A 11 30.63 4.99 28.46
C SER A 11 29.15 4.82 28.06
N PHE A 12 28.87 4.98 26.76
CA PHE A 12 27.59 4.63 26.15
C PHE A 12 27.81 3.83 24.86
N THR A 13 26.76 3.17 24.39
CA THR A 13 26.78 2.27 23.24
C THR A 13 27.28 2.99 21.99
N LYS A 14 28.15 2.34 21.21
CA LYS A 14 28.64 2.89 19.94
C LYS A 14 27.51 3.00 18.92
N LEU A 15 27.62 3.94 17.98
CA LEU A 15 26.66 4.09 16.89
C LEU A 15 26.75 2.90 15.93
N GLY A 16 25.63 2.20 15.78
CA GLY A 16 25.36 1.24 14.72
C GLY A 16 24.19 1.71 13.86
N GLU A 17 23.61 0.81 13.07
CA GLU A 17 22.60 1.15 12.05
C GLU A 17 21.22 1.54 12.60
N SER A 18 20.91 1.23 13.86
CA SER A 18 19.54 1.32 14.41
C SER A 18 19.39 2.12 15.70
N ASN A 19 20.49 2.57 16.30
CA ASN A 19 20.50 3.22 17.61
C ASN A 19 20.83 4.72 17.57
N TYR A 20 20.82 5.34 16.40
CA TYR A 20 21.14 6.77 16.25
C TYR A 20 20.33 7.69 17.18
N PRO A 21 19.00 7.56 17.38
CA PRO A 21 18.27 8.49 18.22
C PRO A 21 18.81 8.53 19.66
N THR A 22 19.08 7.36 20.24
CA THR A 22 19.65 7.27 21.60
C THR A 22 21.10 7.72 21.61
N TRP A 23 21.89 7.28 20.63
CA TRP A 23 23.30 7.66 20.50
C TRP A 23 23.49 9.17 20.33
N GLU A 24 22.60 9.84 19.59
CA GLU A 24 22.67 11.28 19.33
C GLU A 24 22.61 12.06 20.65
N TYR A 25 21.65 11.73 21.52
CA TYR A 25 21.53 12.38 22.83
C TYR A 25 22.76 12.10 23.71
N ASP A 26 23.23 10.86 23.76
CA ASP A 26 24.38 10.47 24.58
C ASP A 26 25.68 11.12 24.07
N MET A 27 25.90 11.13 22.76
CA MET A 27 27.07 11.75 22.13
C MET A 27 27.02 13.27 22.25
N ARG A 28 25.84 13.88 22.11
CA ARG A 28 25.64 15.31 22.35
C ARG A 28 25.96 15.67 23.80
N ALA A 29 25.49 14.90 24.77
CA ALA A 29 25.82 15.09 26.18
C ALA A 29 27.34 14.98 26.40
N ALA A 30 28.00 14.00 25.79
CA ALA A 30 29.45 13.83 25.85
C ALA A 30 30.22 15.04 25.31
N LEU A 31 29.79 15.58 24.16
CA LEU A 31 30.39 16.78 23.55
C LEU A 31 30.09 18.04 24.38
N GLN A 32 28.93 18.12 25.04
CA GLN A 32 28.59 19.24 25.92
C GLN A 32 29.44 19.26 27.20
N VAL A 33 29.67 18.10 27.82
CA VAL A 33 30.58 17.98 28.99
C VAL A 33 31.97 18.51 28.66
N LYS A 34 32.44 18.26 27.43
CA LYS A 34 33.74 18.75 26.95
C LYS A 34 33.70 20.14 26.31
N LYS A 35 32.54 20.81 26.29
CA LYS A 35 32.33 22.14 25.68
C LYS A 35 32.64 22.19 24.17
N LEU A 36 32.48 21.08 23.47
CA LEU A 36 32.76 20.93 22.03
C LEU A 36 31.49 21.03 21.17
N TRP A 37 30.30 20.87 21.77
CA TRP A 37 29.03 20.79 21.02
C TRP A 37 28.73 22.01 20.13
N ARG A 38 29.06 23.23 20.59
CA ARG A 38 28.78 24.46 19.84
C ARG A 38 29.54 24.52 18.52
N LEU A 39 30.75 23.96 18.51
CA LEU A 39 31.57 23.82 17.31
C LEU A 39 30.98 22.74 16.39
N THR A 40 30.71 21.55 16.93
CA THR A 40 30.21 20.41 16.12
C THR A 40 28.85 20.67 15.50
N SER A 41 27.99 21.43 16.17
CA SER A 41 26.67 21.80 15.67
C SER A 41 26.71 22.95 14.64
N GLY A 42 27.89 23.47 14.30
CA GLY A 42 28.05 24.60 13.36
C GLY A 42 27.64 25.98 13.91
N ASN A 43 27.42 26.10 15.23
CA ASN A 43 27.05 27.38 15.86
C ASN A 43 28.28 28.29 16.10
N GLU A 44 29.48 27.71 16.15
CA GLU A 44 30.75 28.43 16.18
C GLU A 44 31.45 28.28 14.84
N SER A 45 31.48 29.37 14.07
CA SER A 45 32.22 29.42 12.81
C SER A 45 33.72 29.54 13.06
N LYS A 46 34.53 29.00 12.14
CA LYS A 46 35.98 29.11 12.18
C LYS A 46 36.39 30.59 12.23
N PRO A 47 37.08 31.06 13.29
CA PRO A 47 37.53 32.44 13.37
C PRO A 47 38.59 32.72 12.30
N SER A 48 38.65 33.95 11.79
CA SER A 48 39.65 34.36 10.78
C SER A 48 40.85 35.09 11.38
N SER A 49 40.70 35.67 12.57
CA SER A 49 41.77 36.33 13.31
C SER A 49 41.36 36.52 14.79
N PRO A 50 42.31 36.67 15.72
CA PRO A 50 43.76 36.40 15.62
C PRO A 50 44.09 34.89 15.46
N PRO A 51 45.28 34.53 14.95
CA PRO A 51 45.67 33.15 14.65
C PRO A 51 45.59 32.20 15.87
N GLU A 52 45.86 32.69 17.08
CA GLU A 52 45.71 31.92 18.33
C GLU A 52 44.30 31.37 18.52
N LYS A 53 43.25 32.13 18.12
CA LYS A 53 41.87 31.66 18.21
C LYS A 53 41.54 30.63 17.13
N VAL A 54 42.27 30.66 16.01
CA VAL A 54 42.13 29.68 14.93
C VAL A 54 42.71 28.35 15.36
N GLU A 55 43.92 28.34 15.90
CA GLU A 55 44.56 27.13 16.43
C GLU A 55 43.72 26.50 17.54
N LEU A 56 43.24 27.30 18.51
CA LEU A 56 42.35 26.79 19.57
C LEU A 56 41.01 26.25 19.04
N TRP A 57 40.54 26.74 17.90
CA TRP A 57 39.34 26.20 17.25
C TRP A 57 39.65 24.89 16.54
N GLU A 58 40.79 24.80 15.85
CA GLU A 58 41.26 23.59 15.16
C GLU A 58 41.54 22.45 16.15
N GLU A 59 42.21 22.72 17.27
CA GLU A 59 42.42 21.72 18.33
C GLU A 59 41.10 21.17 18.88
N LYS A 60 40.10 22.04 19.08
CA LYS A 60 38.76 21.62 19.52
C LYS A 60 38.04 20.81 18.44
N ALA A 61 38.22 21.17 17.17
CA ALA A 61 37.63 20.45 16.05
C ALA A 61 38.21 19.03 15.95
N GLU A 62 39.54 18.89 16.06
CA GLU A 62 40.23 17.59 16.10
C GLU A 62 39.79 16.74 17.29
N GLN A 63 39.71 17.33 18.49
CA GLN A 63 39.21 16.64 19.68
C GLN A 63 37.77 16.15 19.50
N ALA A 64 36.91 16.97 18.90
CA ALA A 64 35.52 16.59 18.64
C ALA A 64 35.43 15.46 17.61
N ALA A 65 36.17 15.56 16.51
CA ALA A 65 36.20 14.54 15.46
C ALA A 65 36.72 13.19 16.00
N GLY A 66 37.79 13.21 16.77
CA GLY A 66 38.34 12.01 17.42
C GLY A 66 37.34 11.34 18.37
N LEU A 67 36.62 12.14 19.17
CA LEU A 67 35.60 11.63 20.08
C LEU A 67 34.40 11.02 19.34
N ILE A 68 33.91 11.69 18.30
CA ILE A 68 32.84 11.18 17.46
C ILE A 68 33.28 9.84 16.88
N TYR A 69 34.44 9.78 16.21
CA TYR A 69 34.95 8.57 15.55
C TYR A 69 35.13 7.38 16.50
N GLN A 70 35.62 7.62 17.71
CA GLN A 70 35.80 6.57 18.72
C GLN A 70 34.46 5.94 19.17
N LYS A 71 33.37 6.72 19.08
CA LYS A 71 32.01 6.32 19.45
C LYS A 71 31.20 5.74 18.28
N LEU A 72 31.83 5.50 17.14
CA LEU A 72 31.23 4.82 15.99
C LEU A 72 31.64 3.35 15.92
N GLU A 73 30.74 2.50 15.44
CA GLU A 73 31.08 1.16 14.97
C GLU A 73 31.79 1.22 13.60
N HIS A 74 32.53 0.16 13.26
CA HIS A 74 33.35 0.11 12.05
C HIS A 74 32.58 0.46 10.76
N GLY A 75 31.34 -0.01 10.62
CA GLY A 75 30.49 0.32 9.46
C GLY A 75 30.24 1.83 9.31
N MET A 76 30.00 2.52 10.42
CA MET A 76 29.76 3.98 10.43
C MET A 76 31.06 4.78 10.28
N GLN A 77 32.18 4.25 10.80
CA GLN A 77 33.50 4.87 10.67
C GLN A 77 33.92 5.06 9.21
N ILE A 78 33.65 4.07 8.35
CA ILE A 78 33.98 4.12 6.91
C ILE A 78 33.34 5.34 6.24
N LEU A 79 32.11 5.68 6.61
CA LEU A 79 31.35 6.78 6.01
C LEU A 79 31.98 8.15 6.30
N VAL A 80 32.43 8.34 7.53
CA VAL A 80 32.96 9.62 8.02
C VAL A 80 34.48 9.74 7.93
N GLN A 81 35.19 8.68 7.56
CA GLN A 81 36.66 8.63 7.55
C GLN A 81 37.29 9.74 6.68
N LYS A 82 36.66 10.10 5.56
CA LYS A 82 37.09 11.21 4.68
C LYS A 82 36.95 12.61 5.31
N TYR A 83 36.25 12.73 6.44
CA TYR A 83 35.94 13.98 7.12
C TYR A 83 36.56 14.08 8.52
N MET A 84 37.62 13.32 8.80
CA MET A 84 38.26 13.30 10.14
C MET A 84 38.74 14.68 10.62
N ASP A 85 38.95 15.63 9.70
CA ASP A 85 39.39 17.00 10.03
C ASP A 85 38.21 17.98 10.22
N ASP A 86 36.97 17.56 9.96
CA ASP A 86 35.79 18.42 9.98
C ASP A 86 34.63 17.74 10.73
N PRO A 87 34.52 17.94 12.05
CA PRO A 87 33.50 17.30 12.85
C PRO A 87 32.07 17.74 12.48
N ILE A 88 31.90 18.92 11.86
CA ILE A 88 30.59 19.41 11.41
C ILE A 88 30.12 18.56 10.22
N LYS A 89 31.00 18.31 9.25
CA LYS A 89 30.70 17.41 8.13
C LYS A 89 30.50 15.97 8.59
N MET A 90 31.29 15.50 9.56
CA MET A 90 31.08 14.16 10.15
C MET A 90 29.67 14.05 10.73
N TRP A 91 29.27 15.00 11.59
CA TRP A 91 27.95 14.99 12.21
C TRP A 91 26.83 15.05 11.18
N GLY A 92 26.94 15.95 10.20
CA GLY A 92 25.94 16.09 9.14
C GLY A 92 25.82 14.85 8.25
N GLU A 93 26.90 14.11 7.99
CA GLU A 93 26.84 12.88 7.20
C GLU A 93 26.18 11.73 7.98
N LEU A 94 26.44 11.63 9.29
CA LEU A 94 25.75 10.68 10.18
C LEU A 94 24.25 11.01 10.29
N GLU A 95 23.91 12.29 10.41
CA GLU A 95 22.54 12.77 10.45
C GLU A 95 21.79 12.46 9.14
N LYS A 96 22.42 12.70 7.98
CA LYS A 96 21.84 12.33 6.68
C LYS A 96 21.56 10.83 6.57
N MET A 97 22.44 9.98 7.09
CA MET A 97 22.22 8.53 7.07
C MET A 97 21.00 8.14 7.90
N GLN A 98 20.79 8.78 9.05
CA GLN A 98 19.58 8.55 9.86
C GLN A 98 18.32 9.03 9.15
N HIS A 99 18.41 10.18 8.47
CA HIS A 99 17.31 10.73 7.67
C HIS A 99 17.23 10.15 6.26
N GLN A 100 18.00 9.10 5.95
CA GLN A 100 17.75 8.35 4.73
C GLN A 100 16.40 7.70 4.88
N ASP A 101 15.49 8.20 4.04
CA ASP A 101 14.18 7.63 3.89
C ASP A 101 14.35 6.19 3.41
N ASN A 102 14.14 5.23 4.31
CA ASN A 102 14.12 3.84 3.93
C ASN A 102 12.65 3.38 3.93
N PRO A 103 12.01 3.30 2.74
CA PRO A 103 10.65 2.80 2.61
C PRO A 103 10.48 1.42 3.25
N ALA A 104 11.51 0.57 3.24
CA ALA A 104 11.44 -0.73 3.90
C ALA A 104 11.39 -0.60 5.43
N SER A 105 12.18 0.29 6.02
CA SER A 105 12.14 0.55 7.47
C SER A 105 10.81 1.17 7.91
N ARG A 106 10.24 2.09 7.11
CA ARG A 106 8.90 2.64 7.35
C ARG A 106 7.83 1.56 7.29
N PHE A 107 7.88 0.73 6.25
CA PHE A 107 6.98 -0.39 6.09
C PHE A 107 7.04 -1.35 7.29
N ILE A 108 8.24 -1.69 7.75
CA ILE A 108 8.45 -2.53 8.95
C ILE A 108 7.86 -1.85 10.20
N ALA A 109 8.05 -0.53 10.36
CA ALA A 109 7.49 0.20 11.49
C ALA A 109 5.95 0.23 11.46
N TYR A 110 5.33 0.45 10.28
CA TYR A 110 3.89 0.35 10.12
C TYR A 110 3.37 -1.06 10.37
N ASP A 111 4.04 -2.07 9.83
CA ASP A 111 3.66 -3.46 10.03
C ASP A 111 3.70 -3.84 11.51
N GLN A 112 4.76 -3.48 12.23
CA GLN A 112 4.87 -3.68 13.66
C GLN A 112 3.77 -2.97 14.43
N PHE A 113 3.47 -1.71 14.11
CA PHE A 113 2.45 -0.92 14.80
C PHE A 113 1.03 -1.47 14.57
N PHE A 114 0.65 -1.72 13.31
CA PHE A 114 -0.70 -2.21 12.98
C PHE A 114 -0.92 -3.67 13.39
N SER A 115 0.16 -4.45 13.56
CA SER A 115 0.09 -5.83 14.03
C SER A 115 0.07 -5.96 15.56
N ILE A 116 0.08 -4.84 16.31
CA ILE A 116 0.00 -4.90 17.77
C ILE A 116 -1.34 -5.49 18.20
N THR A 117 -1.27 -6.66 18.83
CA THR A 117 -2.39 -7.27 19.55
C THR A 117 -2.01 -7.43 21.02
N LYS A 118 -3.02 -7.39 21.90
CA LYS A 118 -2.84 -7.69 23.33
C LYS A 118 -2.56 -9.18 23.48
N LYS A 119 -1.49 -9.53 24.18
CA LYS A 119 -1.20 -10.94 24.52
C LYS A 119 -2.01 -11.39 25.75
N GLU A 120 -2.23 -12.69 25.90
CA GLU A 120 -3.03 -13.27 27.00
C GLU A 120 -2.47 -12.88 28.37
N ASP A 121 -1.16 -13.09 28.58
CA ASP A 121 -0.45 -12.84 29.86
C ASP A 121 0.10 -11.41 30.02
N GLU A 122 -0.31 -10.49 29.16
CA GLU A 122 0.23 -9.14 29.16
C GLU A 122 -0.64 -8.16 29.95
N SER A 123 0.01 -7.35 30.80
CA SER A 123 -0.63 -6.24 31.51
C SER A 123 -0.93 -5.07 30.57
N LEU A 124 -1.97 -4.28 30.88
CA LEU A 124 -2.31 -3.10 30.09
C LEU A 124 -1.15 -2.11 30.01
N THR A 125 -0.39 -1.93 31.09
CA THR A 125 0.78 -1.04 31.11
C THR A 125 1.88 -1.50 30.15
N ALA A 126 2.13 -2.81 30.06
CA ALA A 126 3.09 -3.36 29.11
C ALA A 126 2.63 -3.21 27.65
N LEU A 127 1.33 -3.39 27.40
CA LEU A 127 0.74 -3.12 26.08
C LEU A 127 0.90 -1.64 25.70
N THR A 128 0.57 -0.71 26.59
CA THR A 128 0.71 0.74 26.36
C THR A 128 2.16 1.09 26.03
N ALA A 129 3.14 0.56 26.78
CA ALA A 129 4.55 0.80 26.49
C ALA A 129 4.97 0.30 25.09
N ARG A 130 4.47 -0.87 24.63
CA ARG A 130 4.73 -1.36 23.27
C ARG A 130 4.09 -0.49 22.19
N VAL A 131 2.87 -0.01 22.43
CA VAL A 131 2.18 0.90 21.52
C VAL A 131 2.95 2.21 21.41
N GLU A 132 3.40 2.78 22.53
CA GLU A 132 4.20 4.01 22.56
C GLU A 132 5.55 3.84 21.85
N ASP A 133 6.26 2.73 22.10
CA ASP A 133 7.53 2.42 21.42
C ASP A 133 7.34 2.26 19.90
N ALA A 134 6.30 1.55 19.46
CA ALA A 134 5.98 1.39 18.05
C ALA A 134 5.57 2.71 17.38
N LEU A 135 4.79 3.55 18.08
CA LEU A 135 4.44 4.90 17.62
C LEU A 135 5.69 5.78 17.46
N HIS A 136 6.62 5.71 18.41
CA HIS A 136 7.85 6.46 18.36
C HIS A 136 8.73 6.03 17.18
N LYS A 137 8.87 4.72 16.94
CA LYS A 137 9.58 4.16 15.78
C LYS A 137 8.95 4.60 14.46
N MET A 138 7.63 4.50 14.36
CA MET A 138 6.86 4.95 13.19
C MET A 138 7.05 6.45 12.92
N ARG A 139 7.04 7.27 13.98
CA ARG A 139 7.23 8.72 13.87
C ARG A 139 8.65 9.07 13.45
N ASN A 140 9.66 8.38 13.98
CA ASN A 140 11.05 8.60 13.64
C ASN A 140 11.41 8.12 12.23
N SER A 141 10.69 7.12 11.70
CA SER A 141 10.84 6.69 10.32
C SER A 141 10.16 7.62 9.31
N ARG A 142 9.33 8.57 9.76
CA ARG A 142 8.69 9.56 8.88
C ARG A 142 9.64 10.73 8.64
N ASN A 143 9.96 10.97 7.36
CA ASN A 143 10.52 12.25 6.96
C ASN A 143 9.46 13.35 7.03
N SER A 144 9.86 14.54 7.46
CA SER A 144 8.98 15.73 7.55
C SER A 144 8.43 16.20 6.19
N ALA A 145 8.87 15.59 5.10
CA ALA A 145 8.48 15.88 3.72
C ALA A 145 7.42 14.92 3.14
N LEU A 146 6.96 13.91 3.89
CA LEU A 146 5.96 12.96 3.39
C LEU A 146 4.59 13.62 3.24
N THR A 147 4.05 13.60 2.03
CA THR A 147 2.71 14.06 1.70
C THR A 147 1.68 12.96 1.97
N LEU A 148 0.40 13.34 2.11
CA LEU A 148 -0.70 12.36 2.27
C LEU A 148 -0.68 11.29 1.17
N LYS A 149 -0.26 11.67 -0.04
CA LYS A 149 -0.16 10.77 -1.18
C LYS A 149 0.92 9.70 -1.00
N ASP A 150 2.06 10.06 -0.40
CA ASP A 150 3.14 9.09 -0.11
C ASP A 150 2.65 8.01 0.88
N PHE A 151 1.75 8.39 1.80
CA PHE A 151 1.10 7.43 2.70
C PHE A 151 0.11 6.52 1.98
N GLU A 152 -0.72 7.08 1.09
CA GLU A 152 -1.70 6.31 0.31
C GLU A 152 -1.02 5.29 -0.59
N ASP A 153 0.06 5.69 -1.27
CA ASP A 153 0.86 4.80 -2.13
C ASP A 153 1.50 3.67 -1.29
N GLU A 154 2.07 3.98 -0.12
CA GLU A 154 2.67 2.98 0.77
C GLU A 154 1.63 1.99 1.35
N LEU A 155 0.45 2.50 1.71
CA LEU A 155 -0.67 1.66 2.17
C LEU A 155 -1.19 0.75 1.06
N THR A 156 -1.28 1.26 -0.16
CA THR A 156 -1.71 0.50 -1.34
C THR A 156 -0.73 -0.66 -1.63
N VAL A 157 0.58 -0.40 -1.53
CA VAL A 157 1.61 -1.46 -1.68
C VAL A 157 1.48 -2.50 -0.57
N LYS A 158 1.21 -2.09 0.67
CA LYS A 158 0.97 -3.01 1.80
C LYS A 158 -0.24 -3.90 1.55
N ASP A 159 -1.36 -3.32 1.14
CA ASP A 159 -2.59 -4.07 0.89
C ASP A 159 -2.41 -5.06 -0.27
N ALA A 160 -1.69 -4.67 -1.33
CA ALA A 160 -1.34 -5.56 -2.42
C ALA A 160 -0.50 -6.76 -1.96
N PHE A 161 0.49 -6.55 -1.08
CA PHE A 161 1.32 -7.63 -0.53
C PHE A 161 0.54 -8.55 0.41
N LEU A 162 -0.29 -8.00 1.28
CA LEU A 162 -1.18 -8.79 2.15
C LEU A 162 -2.19 -9.60 1.33
N GLN A 163 -2.74 -9.03 0.26
CA GLN A 163 -3.63 -9.73 -0.65
C GLN A 163 -2.91 -10.87 -1.37
N GLU A 164 -1.68 -10.64 -1.83
CA GLU A 164 -0.88 -11.67 -2.47
C GLU A 164 -0.49 -12.79 -1.50
N GLN A 165 -0.17 -12.47 -0.23
CA GLN A 165 0.02 -13.50 0.80
C GLN A 165 -1.24 -14.33 1.03
N LYS A 166 -2.42 -13.68 1.14
CA LYS A 166 -3.71 -14.38 1.25
C LYS A 166 -3.96 -15.29 0.04
N ASN A 167 -3.59 -14.85 -1.17
CA ASN A 167 -3.72 -15.66 -2.38
C ASN A 167 -2.77 -16.86 -2.40
N ARG A 168 -1.59 -16.76 -1.77
CA ARG A 168 -0.58 -17.84 -1.69
C ARG A 168 -0.84 -18.85 -0.59
N GLN A 169 -1.67 -18.54 0.40
CA GLN A 169 -2.05 -19.53 1.39
C GLN A 169 -2.97 -20.58 0.74
N PRO A 170 -2.62 -21.88 0.79
CA PRO A 170 -3.52 -22.92 0.32
C PRO A 170 -4.81 -22.85 1.14
N ARG A 171 -5.94 -22.68 0.46
CA ARG A 171 -7.26 -22.73 1.10
C ARG A 171 -7.39 -24.10 1.77
N ALA A 172 -7.35 -24.12 3.10
CA ALA A 172 -7.45 -25.34 3.90
C ALA A 172 -8.77 -26.11 3.71
N ALA A 173 -9.73 -25.56 2.95
CA ALA A 173 -11.00 -26.20 2.63
C ALA A 173 -10.95 -27.10 1.37
N ASP A 174 -9.96 -26.97 0.49
CA ASP A 174 -9.95 -27.72 -0.78
C ASP A 174 -9.18 -29.05 -0.71
N SER A 175 -8.47 -29.31 0.39
CA SER A 175 -7.67 -30.54 0.56
C SER A 175 -8.49 -31.80 0.79
N ALA A 176 -9.75 -31.67 1.23
CA ALA A 176 -10.65 -32.81 1.43
C ALA A 176 -11.37 -33.26 0.15
N LEU A 177 -11.60 -32.35 -0.82
CA LEU A 177 -12.28 -32.65 -2.08
C LEU A 177 -11.33 -33.07 -3.20
N ALA A 178 -10.04 -32.69 -3.12
CA ALA A 178 -9.04 -33.09 -4.10
C ALA A 178 -8.57 -34.55 -3.96
N LEU A 179 -8.63 -35.14 -2.75
CA LEU A 179 -8.16 -36.51 -2.53
C LEU A 179 -9.13 -37.59 -3.05
N SER A 180 -10.43 -37.30 -3.16
CA SER A 180 -11.41 -38.25 -3.72
C SER A 180 -11.31 -38.42 -5.24
N SER A 181 -10.69 -37.47 -5.94
CA SER A 181 -10.56 -37.48 -7.41
C SER A 181 -9.27 -38.14 -7.90
N ALA A 182 -8.29 -38.41 -7.02
CA ALA A 182 -6.98 -38.92 -7.40
C ALA A 182 -6.82 -40.45 -7.36
N LEU A 183 -7.83 -41.20 -6.87
CA LEU A 183 -7.74 -42.66 -6.70
C LEU A 183 -8.43 -43.52 -7.78
N LYS A 184 -8.84 -42.94 -8.91
CA LYS A 184 -9.36 -43.71 -10.06
C LYS A 184 -8.44 -43.62 -11.28
N VAL A 185 -7.21 -44.09 -11.11
CA VAL A 185 -6.38 -44.53 -12.24
C VAL A 185 -6.26 -46.04 -12.16
N SER A 186 -7.07 -46.75 -12.95
CA SER A 186 -6.85 -48.16 -13.29
C SER A 186 -7.20 -48.36 -14.75
N THR A 187 -6.14 -48.43 -15.55
CA THR A 187 -5.93 -49.13 -16.83
C THR A 187 -6.90 -48.94 -18.01
N PRO A 188 -6.38 -48.86 -19.25
CA PRO A 188 -7.15 -48.51 -20.43
C PRO A 188 -7.91 -49.72 -21.01
N ALA A 189 -9.22 -49.61 -21.14
CA ALA A 189 -10.01 -50.48 -22.00
C ALA A 189 -10.56 -49.67 -23.19
N LYS A 190 -10.34 -50.22 -24.40
CA LYS A 190 -10.78 -49.74 -25.72
C LYS A 190 -12.12 -48.98 -25.71
N PRO A 191 -12.22 -47.76 -26.28
CA PRO A 191 -13.50 -47.13 -26.48
C PRO A 191 -14.22 -47.73 -27.70
N SER A 192 -15.43 -48.21 -27.44
CA SER A 192 -16.46 -48.49 -28.43
C SER A 192 -16.84 -47.18 -29.14
N SER A 193 -16.89 -47.23 -30.47
CA SER A 193 -17.16 -46.10 -31.36
C SER A 193 -18.58 -45.55 -31.18
N GLN A 194 -18.74 -44.51 -30.36
CA GLN A 194 -19.91 -43.65 -30.44
C GLN A 194 -19.52 -42.38 -31.20
N SER A 195 -20.00 -42.27 -32.45
CA SER A 195 -19.76 -41.10 -33.29
C SER A 195 -20.47 -39.90 -32.70
N ILE A 196 -19.74 -38.97 -32.09
CA ILE A 196 -20.31 -37.71 -31.63
C ILE A 196 -20.68 -36.88 -32.88
N VAL A 197 -21.94 -36.49 -33.00
CA VAL A 197 -22.45 -35.67 -34.11
C VAL A 197 -22.68 -34.26 -33.57
N CYS A 198 -22.22 -33.25 -34.30
CA CYS A 198 -22.44 -31.87 -33.95
C CYS A 198 -23.88 -31.47 -34.31
N GLU A 199 -24.68 -31.08 -33.31
CA GLU A 199 -26.09 -30.69 -33.47
C GLU A 199 -26.29 -29.40 -34.31
N PHE A 200 -25.23 -28.60 -34.48
CA PHE A 200 -25.28 -27.37 -35.26
C PHE A 200 -25.01 -27.57 -36.76
N CYS A 201 -24.23 -28.57 -37.15
CA CYS A 201 -23.82 -28.77 -38.55
C CYS A 201 -24.01 -30.20 -39.07
N ASP A 202 -24.55 -31.09 -38.25
CA ASP A 202 -24.79 -32.52 -38.49
C ASP A 202 -23.57 -33.33 -38.96
N ILE A 203 -22.36 -32.80 -38.77
CA ILE A 203 -21.11 -33.48 -39.11
C ILE A 203 -20.58 -34.23 -37.89
N LYS A 204 -20.13 -35.47 -38.11
CA LYS A 204 -19.56 -36.33 -37.08
C LYS A 204 -18.11 -35.94 -36.73
N GLY A 205 -17.70 -36.13 -35.48
CA GLY A 205 -16.30 -36.02 -35.04
C GLY A 205 -15.95 -34.77 -34.22
N HIS A 206 -16.90 -33.89 -33.92
CA HIS A 206 -16.68 -32.75 -33.02
C HIS A 206 -17.94 -32.38 -32.23
N THR A 207 -17.76 -31.69 -31.11
CA THR A 207 -18.85 -31.15 -30.28
C THR A 207 -19.29 -29.77 -30.76
N GLU A 208 -20.46 -29.31 -30.33
CA GLU A 208 -21.02 -28.00 -30.71
C GLU A 208 -20.13 -26.82 -30.32
N ALA A 209 -19.30 -26.97 -29.27
CA ALA A 209 -18.31 -25.97 -28.83
C ALA A 209 -17.10 -25.88 -29.77
N GLN A 210 -16.81 -26.94 -30.52
CA GLN A 210 -15.67 -27.06 -31.44
C GLN A 210 -16.07 -26.90 -32.91
N CYS A 211 -17.33 -26.51 -33.19
CA CYS A 211 -17.84 -26.36 -34.54
C CYS A 211 -17.35 -25.06 -35.21
N PHE A 212 -16.55 -25.19 -36.28
CA PHE A 212 -16.06 -24.04 -37.06
C PHE A 212 -17.21 -23.22 -37.67
N LYS A 213 -18.21 -23.87 -38.29
CA LYS A 213 -19.37 -23.14 -38.87
C LYS A 213 -20.13 -22.30 -37.85
N ARG A 214 -20.22 -22.78 -36.59
CA ARG A 214 -20.88 -22.04 -35.50
C ARG A 214 -20.07 -20.83 -35.06
N ARG A 215 -18.74 -20.97 -35.01
CA ARG A 215 -17.81 -19.87 -34.73
C ARG A 215 -17.90 -18.79 -35.80
N ASP A 216 -17.85 -19.18 -37.07
CA ASP A 216 -17.90 -18.27 -38.21
C ASP A 216 -19.24 -17.51 -38.26
N ALA A 217 -20.37 -18.21 -38.00
CA ALA A 217 -21.69 -17.58 -37.92
C ALA A 217 -21.78 -16.54 -36.79
N ARG A 218 -21.17 -16.83 -35.62
CA ARG A 218 -21.13 -15.90 -34.49
C ARG A 218 -20.27 -14.67 -34.81
N GLU A 219 -19.11 -14.86 -35.43
CA GLU A 219 -18.24 -13.77 -35.86
C GLU A 219 -18.90 -12.88 -36.93
N PHE A 220 -19.65 -13.47 -37.87
CA PHE A 220 -20.38 -12.73 -38.89
C PHE A 220 -21.47 -11.81 -38.29
N ILE A 221 -22.22 -12.30 -37.29
CA ILE A 221 -23.22 -11.51 -36.59
C ILE A 221 -22.56 -10.36 -35.82
N LEU A 222 -21.45 -10.62 -35.12
CA LEU A 222 -20.70 -9.59 -34.39
C LEU A 222 -20.13 -8.52 -35.32
N LYS A 223 -19.67 -8.90 -36.51
CA LYS A 223 -19.17 -7.97 -37.52
C LYS A 223 -20.29 -7.07 -38.06
N GLN A 224 -21.46 -7.64 -38.39
CA GLN A 224 -22.63 -6.84 -38.80
C GLN A 224 -23.12 -5.88 -37.70
N GLN A 225 -23.05 -6.27 -36.43
CA GLN A 225 -23.39 -5.35 -35.31
C GLN A 225 -22.41 -4.19 -35.19
N LYS A 226 -21.10 -4.43 -35.39
CA LYS A 226 -20.09 -3.37 -35.41
C LYS A 226 -20.30 -2.39 -36.57
N GLU A 227 -20.51 -2.90 -37.79
CA GLU A 227 -20.77 -2.06 -38.97
C GLU A 227 -22.05 -1.22 -38.83
N LYS A 228 -23.11 -1.76 -38.21
CA LYS A 228 -24.33 -0.99 -37.89
C LYS A 228 -24.07 0.13 -36.86
N ARG A 229 -23.23 -0.12 -35.84
CA ARG A 229 -22.86 0.90 -34.84
C ARG A 229 -22.00 2.02 -35.45
N GLU A 230 -21.13 1.68 -36.41
CA GLU A 230 -20.28 2.67 -37.11
C GLU A 230 -21.09 3.53 -38.09
N LYS A 231 -21.98 2.94 -38.90
CA LYS A 231 -22.91 3.70 -39.77
C LYS A 231 -23.88 4.60 -38.99
N GLY A 232 -24.22 4.21 -37.76
CA GLY A 232 -25.02 5.04 -36.86
C GLY A 232 -24.29 6.30 -36.37
N LYS A 233 -22.96 6.24 -36.23
CA LYS A 233 -22.13 7.39 -35.84
C LYS A 233 -21.90 8.38 -37.00
N GLU A 234 -21.78 7.89 -38.23
CA GLU A 234 -21.62 8.76 -39.41
C GLU A 234 -22.88 9.60 -39.70
N ARG A 235 -24.08 9.06 -39.47
CA ARG A 235 -25.33 9.83 -39.60
C ARG A 235 -25.53 10.92 -38.53
N ALA A 236 -24.89 10.78 -37.36
CA ALA A 236 -24.96 11.79 -36.31
C ALA A 236 -24.07 13.02 -36.61
N ASN A 237 -22.98 12.84 -37.35
CA ASN A 237 -22.05 13.93 -37.70
C ASN A 237 -22.47 14.78 -38.91
N ALA A 238 -23.46 14.34 -39.71
CA ALA A 238 -23.95 15.09 -40.88
C ALA A 238 -25.07 16.10 -40.57
N ALA A 239 -25.59 16.14 -39.34
CA ALA A 239 -26.74 16.98 -38.96
C ALA A 239 -26.37 18.21 -38.09
N GLN A 240 -25.09 18.48 -37.82
CA GLN A 240 -24.66 19.60 -36.96
C GLN A 240 -24.20 20.86 -37.70
N GLN A 241 -24.41 20.94 -39.02
CA GLN A 241 -24.07 22.13 -39.81
C GLN A 241 -25.32 22.72 -40.46
N GLU A 242 -26.22 23.32 -39.65
CA GLU A 242 -26.93 24.57 -39.99
C GLU A 242 -27.99 24.96 -38.92
N THR A 243 -27.79 26.17 -38.38
CA THR A 243 -28.79 27.16 -37.94
C THR A 243 -29.63 27.01 -36.65
N SER A 244 -29.74 28.17 -36.02
CA SER A 244 -30.32 28.56 -34.73
C SER A 244 -31.84 28.46 -34.61
N ALA A 245 -32.26 28.37 -33.34
CA ALA A 245 -33.52 28.81 -32.73
C ALA A 245 -34.72 27.84 -32.67
N SER A 246 -35.20 27.72 -31.43
CA SER A 246 -36.51 27.23 -30.94
C SER A 246 -36.62 25.73 -30.63
N ALA A 247 -36.81 25.45 -29.33
CA ALA A 247 -37.33 24.18 -28.79
C ALA A 247 -38.81 23.98 -29.25
N PRO A 248 -39.36 22.75 -29.29
CA PRO A 248 -39.61 21.96 -28.08
C PRO A 248 -39.31 20.44 -28.13
N THR A 249 -38.90 19.94 -26.96
CA THR A 249 -39.25 18.66 -26.32
C THR A 249 -38.98 17.33 -27.03
N SER A 250 -37.90 16.67 -26.62
CA SER A 250 -37.91 15.21 -26.40
C SER A 250 -37.14 14.87 -25.12
N VAL A 251 -37.65 13.86 -24.42
CA VAL A 251 -37.45 13.57 -23.00
C VAL A 251 -35.99 13.28 -22.68
N GLN A 252 -35.37 14.14 -21.87
CA GLN A 252 -34.07 13.88 -21.26
C GLN A 252 -34.21 12.70 -20.29
N SER A 253 -33.48 11.63 -20.56
CA SER A 253 -33.27 10.57 -19.57
C SER A 253 -32.44 11.16 -18.43
N ALA A 254 -33.10 11.50 -17.32
CA ALA A 254 -32.42 11.96 -16.12
C ALA A 254 -31.60 10.79 -15.55
N GLU A 255 -30.30 11.00 -15.40
CA GLU A 255 -29.42 10.07 -14.68
C GLU A 255 -29.77 10.14 -13.19
N PHE A 256 -30.41 9.08 -12.69
CA PHE A 256 -30.78 8.89 -11.29
C PHE A 256 -29.85 7.84 -10.66
N ALA A 257 -29.48 8.03 -9.39
CA ALA A 257 -28.62 7.12 -8.63
C ALA A 257 -29.12 5.66 -8.61
N GLY A 258 -30.41 5.42 -8.87
CA GLY A 258 -30.99 4.09 -9.01
C GLY A 258 -30.52 3.28 -10.23
N ASN A 259 -29.88 3.88 -11.23
CA ASN A 259 -29.33 3.14 -12.38
C ASN A 259 -28.01 2.42 -12.06
N ALA A 260 -27.37 2.71 -10.92
CA ALA A 260 -26.12 2.05 -10.53
C ALA A 260 -26.32 0.60 -10.05
N SER A 261 -27.57 0.15 -9.85
CA SER A 261 -27.87 -1.17 -9.27
C SER A 261 -28.74 -2.08 -10.15
N THR A 262 -28.84 -1.82 -11.45
CA THR A 262 -29.52 -2.77 -12.35
C THR A 262 -28.61 -3.96 -12.66
N HIS A 263 -28.39 -4.82 -11.66
CA HIS A 263 -28.15 -6.22 -11.98
C HIS A 263 -29.44 -6.78 -12.56
N ASP A 264 -29.31 -7.40 -13.73
CA ASP A 264 -30.44 -8.02 -14.41
C ASP A 264 -30.81 -9.32 -13.68
N TYR A 265 -31.69 -9.21 -12.68
CA TYR A 265 -32.17 -10.33 -11.85
C TYR A 265 -32.98 -11.37 -12.64
N THR A 266 -33.17 -11.17 -13.95
CA THR A 266 -33.85 -12.12 -14.83
C THR A 266 -32.93 -13.20 -15.39
N ASN A 267 -31.61 -13.09 -15.19
CA ASN A 267 -30.65 -14.08 -15.69
C ASN A 267 -30.22 -15.09 -14.60
N PRO A 268 -30.73 -16.34 -14.62
CA PRO A 268 -30.42 -17.38 -13.63
C PRO A 268 -28.98 -17.91 -13.69
N HIS A 269 -28.11 -17.42 -14.57
CA HIS A 269 -26.73 -17.89 -14.74
C HIS A 269 -25.65 -16.86 -14.41
N SER A 270 -25.95 -15.82 -13.63
CA SER A 270 -24.93 -14.89 -13.15
C SER A 270 -24.07 -15.54 -12.05
N PRO A 271 -22.73 -15.61 -12.19
CA PRO A 271 -21.85 -16.32 -11.26
C PRO A 271 -21.67 -15.64 -9.90
N LEU A 272 -22.33 -14.51 -9.66
CA LEU A 272 -22.38 -13.82 -8.35
C LEU A 272 -23.67 -14.12 -7.56
N LEU A 273 -24.58 -14.95 -8.09
CA LEU A 273 -25.83 -15.32 -7.41
C LEU A 273 -25.68 -16.45 -6.37
N SER A 274 -24.47 -17.00 -6.21
CA SER A 274 -24.23 -18.03 -5.21
C SER A 274 -24.05 -17.37 -3.84
N ASP A 275 -25.16 -17.32 -3.11
CA ASP A 275 -25.29 -17.26 -1.65
C ASP A 275 -25.14 -15.91 -0.94
N ALA A 276 -24.72 -14.83 -1.60
CA ALA A 276 -24.65 -13.50 -0.96
C ALA A 276 -26.00 -12.75 -0.85
N GLY A 277 -27.10 -13.36 -1.31
CA GLY A 277 -28.40 -12.70 -1.55
C GLY A 277 -29.51 -13.11 -0.58
N SER A 278 -29.21 -13.52 0.65
CA SER A 278 -30.25 -13.86 1.64
C SER A 278 -29.91 -13.38 3.05
N ASP A 279 -28.67 -12.97 3.30
CA ASP A 279 -28.22 -12.55 4.61
C ASP A 279 -28.47 -11.05 4.85
N TRP A 280 -29.19 -10.74 5.92
CA TRP A 280 -29.35 -9.38 6.40
C TRP A 280 -28.06 -8.91 7.08
N ILE A 281 -27.42 -7.89 6.54
CA ILE A 281 -26.34 -7.19 7.25
C ILE A 281 -26.99 -6.17 8.18
N VAL A 282 -27.05 -6.49 9.48
CA VAL A 282 -27.56 -5.59 10.51
C VAL A 282 -26.44 -4.64 10.92
N ASP A 283 -26.44 -3.44 10.34
CA ASP A 283 -25.55 -2.35 10.71
C ASP A 283 -26.20 -1.47 11.79
N THR A 284 -25.68 -1.50 13.02
CA THR A 284 -26.19 -0.67 14.13
C THR A 284 -25.83 0.82 13.99
N GLY A 285 -25.00 1.19 13.02
CA GLY A 285 -24.60 2.56 12.73
C GLY A 285 -25.39 3.23 11.60
N ALA A 286 -26.18 2.47 10.84
CA ALA A 286 -26.98 2.99 9.73
C ALA A 286 -28.33 3.50 10.22
N THR A 287 -28.66 4.76 9.91
CA THR A 287 -30.01 5.31 10.13
C THR A 287 -31.05 4.73 9.17
N CYS A 288 -30.62 4.13 8.05
CA CYS A 288 -31.48 3.51 7.04
C CYS A 288 -30.84 2.21 6.53
N HIS A 289 -31.61 1.11 6.48
CA HIS A 289 -31.15 -0.17 5.91
C HIS A 289 -31.34 -0.21 4.39
N MET A 290 -30.38 -0.82 3.68
CA MET A 290 -30.41 -0.99 2.22
C MET A 290 -30.40 -2.49 1.87
N THR A 291 -31.10 -2.87 0.79
CA THR A 291 -31.10 -4.25 0.29
C THR A 291 -31.17 -4.27 -1.24
N PRO A 292 -30.47 -5.21 -1.90
CA PRO A 292 -30.56 -5.41 -3.34
C PRO A 292 -31.88 -6.11 -3.77
N HIS A 293 -32.65 -6.67 -2.84
CA HIS A 293 -33.83 -7.48 -3.14
C HIS A 293 -35.09 -6.66 -3.38
N ARG A 294 -35.27 -6.23 -4.64
CA ARG A 294 -36.48 -5.49 -5.06
C ARG A 294 -37.80 -6.26 -4.88
N HIS A 295 -37.78 -7.58 -4.83
CA HIS A 295 -39.02 -8.35 -4.67
C HIS A 295 -39.49 -8.43 -3.21
N TRP A 296 -38.72 -7.92 -2.24
CA TRP A 296 -39.09 -7.94 -0.81
C TRP A 296 -40.07 -6.82 -0.41
N PHE A 297 -40.29 -5.82 -1.26
CA PHE A 297 -41.16 -4.70 -0.94
C PHE A 297 -42.36 -4.66 -1.88
N ASN A 298 -43.52 -4.35 -1.29
CA ASN A 298 -44.78 -4.26 -2.03
C ASN A 298 -44.99 -2.90 -2.70
N THR A 299 -44.24 -1.86 -2.32
CA THR A 299 -44.45 -0.49 -2.79
C THR A 299 -43.11 0.22 -2.94
N TYR A 300 -42.99 0.99 -4.02
CA TYR A 300 -41.80 1.76 -4.36
C TYR A 300 -42.18 3.19 -4.71
N THR A 301 -41.53 4.15 -4.07
CA THR A 301 -41.63 5.58 -4.40
C THR A 301 -40.28 6.08 -4.87
N PRO A 302 -40.16 6.62 -6.09
CA PRO A 302 -38.93 7.26 -6.55
C PRO A 302 -38.57 8.42 -5.62
N ASN A 303 -37.38 8.38 -5.02
CA ASN A 303 -36.89 9.48 -4.19
C ASN A 303 -36.06 10.44 -5.07
N HIS A 304 -36.62 11.58 -5.42
CA HIS A 304 -35.89 12.63 -6.14
C HIS A 304 -35.32 13.64 -5.13
N THR A 305 -34.08 13.45 -4.71
CA THR A 305 -33.36 14.43 -3.89
C THR A 305 -32.55 15.37 -4.81
N PRO A 306 -32.89 16.67 -4.90
CA PRO A 306 -32.12 17.60 -5.71
C PRO A 306 -30.72 17.79 -5.10
N ILE A 307 -29.68 17.61 -5.92
CA ILE A 307 -28.30 17.87 -5.52
C ILE A 307 -28.05 19.36 -5.69
N GLN A 308 -27.79 20.08 -4.60
CA GLN A 308 -27.23 21.43 -4.66
C GLN A 308 -25.71 21.32 -4.64
N LEU A 309 -25.07 21.71 -5.75
CA LEU A 309 -23.62 21.88 -5.80
C LEU A 309 -23.28 23.20 -5.10
N ALA A 310 -22.35 23.14 -4.14
CA ALA A 310 -21.79 24.31 -3.46
C ALA A 310 -20.72 24.99 -4.32
#